data_AF-A0A661PS14-F1
#
_entry.id   AF-A0A661PS14-F1
#
_cell.length_a   1.000
_cell.length_b   1.000
_cell.length_c   1.000
_cell.angle_alpha   90.00
_cell.angle_beta   90.00
_cell.angle_gamma   90.00
#
_symmetry.space_group_name_H-M   'P 1'
#
loop_
_entity.id
_entity.type
_entity.pdbx_description
1 polymer ?
#
loop_
_entity_poly.entity_id
_entity_poly.type
_entity_poly.pdbx_seq_one_letter_code
_entity_poly.pdbx_strand_id
1 'polypeptide(L)' 'ESALRQAETLAEPGEVVILAPGCASFDEFVNYEARGDRFRELVKRGGE' A
#
# COMPACT_ATOMS: atom_id res chain seq x y z
N GLU A 1 -2.27 -4.56 -4.26
CA GLU A 1 -1.52 -5.56 -3.46
C GLU A 1 -0.13 -5.86 -4.00
N SER A 2 0.00 -6.19 -5.30
CA SER A 2 1.29 -6.49 -5.95
C SER A 2 2.37 -5.43 -5.68
N ALA A 3 2.03 -4.14 -5.81
CA ALA A 3 2.96 -3.03 -5.56
C ALA A 3 3.54 -3.02 -4.13
N LEU A 4 2.75 -3.36 -3.11
CA LEU A 4 3.24 -3.44 -1.74
C LEU A 4 4.18 -4.63 -1.57
N ARG A 5 3.84 -5.81 -2.11
CA ARG A 5 4.72 -6.99 -2.06
C ARG A 5 6.07 -6.72 -2.73
N GLN A 6 6.05 -6.02 -3.86
CA GLN A 6 7.29 -5.61 -4.53
C GLN A 6 8.09 -4.64 -3.66
N ALA A 7 7.44 -3.63 -3.07
CA ALA A 7 8.11 -2.70 -2.17
C ALA A 7 8.72 -3.41 -0.94
N GLU A 8 8.02 -4.39 -0.34
CA GLU A 8 8.54 -5.21 0.76
C GLU A 8 9.80 -5.99 0.38
N THR A 9 9.90 -6.48 -0.87
CA THR A 9 11.10 -7.18 -1.35
C THR A 9 12.27 -6.25 -1.70
N LEU A 10 12.00 -4.97 -1.91
CA LEU A 10 12.99 -3.98 -2.35
C LEU A 10 13.48 -3.07 -1.22
N ALA A 11 12.67 -2.88 -0.18
CA ALA A 11 12.98 -1.99 0.92
C ALA A 11 13.97 -2.63 1.91
N GLU A 12 14.92 -1.82 2.36
CA GLU A 12 15.89 -2.21 3.38
C GLU A 12 15.49 -1.71 4.79
N PRO A 13 16.02 -2.30 5.87
CA PRO A 13 15.78 -1.81 7.23
C PRO A 13 16.15 -0.33 7.38
N GLY A 14 15.18 0.48 7.82
CA GLY A 14 15.33 1.92 8.01
C GLY A 14 14.78 2.77 6.85
N GLU A 15 14.36 2.16 5.74
CA GLU A 15 13.69 2.85 4.65
C GLU A 15 12.17 2.99 4.89
N VAL A 16 11.53 3.86 4.10
CA VAL A 16 10.09 4.16 4.22
C VAL A 16 9.39 3.83 2.90
N VAL A 17 8.36 2.99 2.99
CA VAL A 17 7.42 2.73 1.89
C VAL A 17 6.20 3.64 2.05
N ILE A 18 5.88 4.42 1.01
CA ILE A 18 4.75 5.37 1.01
C ILE A 18 3.74 5.01 -0.07
N LEU A 19 2.45 5.01 0.28
CA LEU A 19 1.36 4.97 -0.69
C LEU A 19 1.05 6.39 -1.20
N ALA A 20 1.53 6.74 -2.40
CA ALA A 20 1.30 8.03 -3.05
C ALA A 20 0.88 7.86 -4.53
N PRO A 21 -0.36 7.42 -4.83
CA PRO A 21 -0.77 7.00 -6.17
C PRO A 21 -0.98 8.15 -7.17
N GLY A 22 -1.09 9.41 -6.73
CA GLY A 22 -1.23 10.57 -7.62
C GLY A 22 -2.51 10.64 -8.47
N CYS A 23 -3.43 9.68 -8.31
CA CYS A 23 -4.65 9.56 -9.10
C CYS A 23 -5.90 9.28 -8.23
N ALA A 24 -7.08 9.52 -8.82
CA ALA A 24 -8.36 9.09 -8.26
C ALA A 24 -8.40 7.56 -8.10
N SER A 25 -9.21 7.08 -7.17
CA SER A 25 -9.25 5.65 -6.80
C SER A 25 -10.42 4.88 -7.41
N PHE A 26 -11.28 5.54 -8.20
CA PHE A 26 -12.59 5.02 -8.62
C PHE A 26 -12.53 3.90 -9.67
N ASP A 27 -11.34 3.60 -10.19
CA ASP A 27 -11.07 2.46 -11.07
C ASP A 27 -11.13 1.12 -10.33
N GLU A 28 -10.71 1.07 -9.06
CA GLU A 28 -10.65 -0.15 -8.25
C GLU A 28 -11.35 -0.04 -6.88
N PHE A 29 -11.57 1.18 -6.37
CA PHE A 29 -12.10 1.43 -5.03
C PHE A 29 -13.27 2.41 -5.03
N VAL A 30 -14.18 2.24 -4.08
CA VAL A 30 -15.34 3.13 -3.90
C VAL A 30 -14.96 4.56 -3.53
N ASN A 31 -13.81 4.76 -2.87
CA ASN A 31 -13.23 6.05 -2.50
C ASN A 31 -11.75 5.88 -2.12
N TYR A 32 -11.07 6.99 -1.82
CA TYR A 32 -9.65 6.97 -1.50
C TYR A 32 -9.39 6.39 -0.10
N GLU A 33 -10.35 6.51 0.83
CA GLU A 33 -10.29 5.92 2.17
C GLU A 33 -10.23 4.40 2.08
N ALA A 34 -11.09 3.77 1.28
CA ALA A 34 -11.11 2.33 1.08
C ALA A 34 -9.77 1.80 0.52
N ARG A 35 -9.14 2.55 -0.39
CA ARG A 35 -7.79 2.25 -0.90
C ARG A 35 -6.74 2.32 0.22
N GLY A 36 -6.82 3.36 1.06
CA GLY A 36 -5.92 3.55 2.20
C GLY A 36 -6.10 2.48 3.28
N ASP A 37 -7.33 2.12 3.61
CA ASP A 37 -7.65 1.06 4.57
C ASP A 37 -7.16 -0.29 4.06
N ARG A 38 -7.32 -0.58 2.76
CA ARG A 38 -6.74 -1.79 2.17
C ARG A 38 -5.23 -1.83 2.31
N PHE A 39 -4.54 -0.72 2.09
CA PHE A 39 -3.09 -0.65 2.30
C PHE A 39 -2.70 -0.90 3.78
N ARG A 40 -3.41 -0.29 4.74
CA ARG A 40 -3.19 -0.52 6.17
C ARG A 40 -3.41 -1.97 6.59
N GLU A 41 -4.45 -2.61 6.07
CA GLU A 41 -4.71 -4.03 6.31
C GLU A 41 -3.56 -4.92 5.83
N LEU A 42 -3.03 -4.64 4.63
CA LEU A 42 -1.94 -5.43 4.07
C LEU A 42 -0.65 -5.25 4.87
N VAL A 43 -0.29 -4.01 5.23
CA VAL A 43 0.90 -3.72 6.05
C VAL A 43 0.83 -4.43 7.41
N LYS A 44 -0.35 -4.46 8.05
CA LYS A 44 -0.54 -5.18 9.32
C LYS A 44 -0.37 -6.69 9.20
N ARG A 45 -0.59 -7.27 8.00
CA ARG A 45 -0.45 -8.71 7.74
C ARG A 45 0.96 -9.11 7.33
N GLY A 46 1.74 -8.20 6.73
CA GLY A 46 3.08 -8.46 6.21
C GLY A 46 4.23 -8.10 7.17
N GLY A 47 3.94 -7.44 8.29
CA GLY A 47 4.94 -6.96 9.25
C GLY A 47 5.38 -7.95 10.34
N GLU A 48 5.45 -9.25 10.05
CA GLU A 48 6.07 -10.28 10.93
C GLU A 48 7.49 -10.62 10.49
#